data_AF-A0A8S3ARD9-F1
#
_entry.id   AF-A0A8S3ARD9-F1
#
_cell.length_a   1.000
_cell.length_b   1.000
_cell.length_c   1.000
_cell.angle_alpha   90.00
_cell.angle_beta   90.00
_cell.angle_gamma   90.00
#
_symmetry.space_group_name_H-M   'P 1'
#
loop_
_entity.id
_entity.type
_entity.pdbx_description
1 polymer ?
#
loop_
_entity_poly.entity_id
_entity_poly.type
_entity_poly.pdbx_seq_one_letter_code
_entity_poly.pdbx_strand_id
1 'polypeptide(L)'
;MNTTNKLPELLIIYIRPHFIFFDMFLISSIFLGCIFCISFIYISVGYRSCHSVLTLLSANSCVAGLIFNCVQLSNALLLFRDDIYLSTSNQNQYCEIRNYLMHVSGSLLYYSYCIQSISRLCFVVFYKHSFLLSYHIHFILIAIQWTLGFLLPISILTSSHRQYQTETSQCFITIKNVSQILYGMISTFLLPITIISICYTHIICFVRAAVRRAKKTNALPARRFNLKRDQG
;
A
#
# COMPACT_ATOMS: atom_id res chain seq x y z
N MET A 1 49.67 -8.11 19.88
CA MET A 1 48.63 -7.42 20.69
C MET A 1 47.67 -6.76 19.69
N ASN A 2 46.48 -7.32 19.54
CA ASN A 2 45.57 -7.13 18.39
C ASN A 2 44.93 -5.73 18.34
N THR A 3 45.33 -4.91 17.38
CA THR A 3 44.70 -3.62 17.03
C THR A 3 43.60 -3.73 15.97
N THR A 4 43.43 -4.90 15.34
CA THR A 4 42.44 -5.12 14.26
C THR A 4 41.00 -5.34 14.73
N ASN A 5 40.76 -5.60 16.02
CA ASN A 5 39.41 -5.85 16.56
C ASN A 5 38.68 -4.60 17.09
N LYS A 6 39.35 -3.44 17.23
CA LYS A 6 38.73 -2.22 17.80
C LYS A 6 37.97 -1.34 16.79
N LEU A 7 38.31 -1.44 15.51
CA LEU A 7 37.68 -0.66 14.45
C LEU A 7 36.18 -0.98 14.26
N PRO A 8 35.72 -2.25 14.27
CA PRO A 8 34.28 -2.54 14.15
C PRO A 8 33.47 -2.08 15.37
N GLU A 9 34.01 -2.16 16.59
CA GLU A 9 33.30 -1.74 17.80
C GLU A 9 33.08 -0.22 17.87
N LEU A 10 34.07 0.57 17.46
CA LEU A 10 33.97 2.03 17.39
C LEU A 10 32.96 2.50 16.32
N LEU A 11 32.90 1.79 15.20
CA LEU A 11 31.93 2.07 14.14
C LEU A 11 30.49 1.80 14.61
N ILE A 12 30.26 0.72 15.35
CA ILE A 12 28.95 0.36 15.92
C ILE A 12 28.46 1.44 16.90
N ILE A 13 29.34 1.97 17.76
CA ILE A 13 29.00 3.02 18.73
C ILE A 13 28.57 4.32 18.02
N TYR A 14 29.20 4.67 16.91
CA TYR A 14 28.91 5.91 16.18
C TYR A 14 27.62 5.83 15.34
N ILE A 15 27.33 4.68 14.72
CA ILE A 15 26.18 4.54 13.81
C ILE A 15 24.87 4.29 14.58
N ARG A 16 24.92 3.60 15.72
CA ARG A 16 23.75 3.26 16.55
C ARG A 16 22.80 4.41 16.91
N PRO A 17 23.24 5.61 17.33
CA PRO A 17 22.30 6.71 17.62
C PRO A 17 21.49 7.15 16.39
N HIS A 18 22.02 6.98 15.18
CA HIS A 18 21.27 7.28 13.95
C HIS A 18 20.15 6.25 13.70
N PHE A 19 20.39 4.97 13.99
CA PHE A 19 19.35 3.93 13.88
C PHE A 19 18.22 4.15 14.90
N ILE A 20 18.57 4.47 16.15
CA ILE A 20 17.57 4.78 17.19
C ILE A 20 16.71 5.98 16.78
N PHE A 21 17.30 7.03 16.21
CA PHE A 21 16.55 8.19 15.72
C PHE A 21 15.59 7.82 14.58
N PHE A 22 16.05 6.97 13.65
CA PHE A 22 15.23 6.47 12.55
C PHE A 22 14.04 5.64 13.06
N ASP A 23 14.26 4.76 14.04
CA ASP A 23 13.21 3.95 14.66
C ASP A 23 12.18 4.81 15.40
N MET A 24 12.62 5.85 16.11
CA MET A 24 11.71 6.80 16.78
C MET A 24 10.85 7.56 15.76
N PHE A 25 11.44 7.98 14.64
CA PHE A 25 10.71 8.60 13.54
C PHE A 25 9.70 7.63 12.92
N LEU A 26 10.10 6.38 12.68
CA LEU A 26 9.24 5.33 12.16
C LEU A 26 8.04 5.09 13.09
N ILE A 27 8.27 4.88 14.39
CA ILE A 27 7.22 4.67 15.40
C ILE A 27 6.25 5.86 15.43
N SER A 28 6.76 7.09 15.45
CA SER A 28 5.94 8.30 15.42
C SER A 28 5.05 8.37 14.16
N SER A 29 5.61 8.06 12.99
CA SER A 29 4.86 8.03 11.73
C SER A 29 3.75 6.97 11.72
N ILE A 30 4.01 5.81 12.33
CA ILE A 30 3.02 4.72 12.47
C ILE A 30 1.86 5.17 13.37
N PHE A 31 2.15 5.82 14.50
CA PHE A 31 1.11 6.35 15.39
C PHE A 31 0.23 7.39 14.69
N LEU A 32 0.82 8.33 13.96
CA LEU A 32 0.08 9.29 13.14
C LEU A 32 -0.80 8.57 12.12
N GLY A 33 -0.26 7.55 11.43
CA GLY A 33 -1.01 6.71 10.49
C GLY A 33 -2.23 6.04 11.12
N CYS A 34 -2.09 5.49 12.33
CA CYS A 34 -3.19 4.90 13.09
C CYS A 34 -4.27 5.95 13.43
N ILE A 35 -3.87 7.13 13.92
CA ILE A 35 -4.79 8.22 14.27
C ILE A 35 -5.61 8.63 13.04
N PHE A 36 -4.96 8.82 11.88
CA PHE A 36 -5.66 9.17 10.64
C PHE A 36 -6.64 8.09 10.21
N CYS A 37 -6.24 6.81 10.24
CA CYS A 37 -7.12 5.71 9.84
C CYS A 37 -8.33 5.56 10.77
N ILE A 38 -8.13 5.64 12.09
CA ILE A 38 -9.23 5.56 13.08
C ILE A 38 -10.18 6.74 12.91
N SER A 39 -9.63 7.96 12.77
CA SER A 39 -10.43 9.17 12.57
C SER A 39 -11.28 9.09 11.30
N PHE A 40 -10.69 8.60 10.20
CA PHE A 40 -11.40 8.43 8.94
C PHE A 40 -12.51 7.39 9.03
N ILE A 41 -12.26 6.25 9.68
CA ILE A 41 -13.28 5.21 9.91
C ILE A 41 -14.42 5.77 10.77
N TYR A 42 -14.09 6.47 11.85
CA TYR A 42 -15.07 7.10 12.74
C TYR A 42 -15.97 8.08 11.99
N ILE A 43 -15.38 8.99 11.20
CA ILE A 43 -16.12 9.94 10.36
C ILE A 43 -17.00 9.19 9.34
N SER A 44 -16.46 8.16 8.68
CA SER A 44 -17.17 7.41 7.65
C SER A 44 -18.40 6.67 8.18
N VAL A 45 -18.35 6.17 9.42
CA VAL A 45 -19.47 5.49 10.08
C VAL A 45 -20.47 6.48 10.68
N GLY A 46 -20.00 7.62 11.21
CA GLY A 46 -20.85 8.60 11.90
C GLY A 46 -21.73 9.44 10.97
N TYR A 47 -21.28 9.73 9.74
CA TYR A 47 -21.99 10.63 8.83
C TYR A 47 -22.69 9.87 7.69
N ARG A 48 -24.03 9.75 7.78
CA ARG A 48 -24.86 9.10 6.74
C ARG A 48 -24.70 9.74 5.34
N SER A 49 -24.48 11.05 5.26
CA SER A 49 -24.24 11.76 3.99
C SER A 49 -22.96 11.31 3.29
N CYS A 50 -22.05 10.66 4.02
CA CYS A 50 -20.83 10.09 3.49
C CYS A 50 -21.00 8.63 3.04
N HIS A 51 -22.20 8.05 3.00
CA HIS A 51 -22.39 6.66 2.56
C HIS A 51 -22.37 6.56 1.02
N SER A 52 -21.16 6.50 0.48
CA SER A 52 -20.88 6.32 -0.94
C SER A 52 -20.01 5.07 -1.14
N VAL A 53 -19.99 4.54 -2.36
CA VAL A 53 -19.08 3.44 -2.70
C VAL A 53 -17.61 3.85 -2.49
N LEU A 54 -17.26 5.10 -2.78
CA LEU A 54 -15.89 5.60 -2.63
C LEU A 54 -15.46 5.65 -1.16
N THR A 55 -16.34 6.09 -0.26
CA THR A 55 -16.06 6.13 1.18
C THR A 55 -16.00 4.73 1.79
N LEU A 56 -16.83 3.78 1.33
CA LEU A 56 -16.72 2.36 1.69
C LEU A 56 -15.32 1.80 1.34
N LEU A 57 -14.84 2.05 0.11
CA LEU A 57 -13.52 1.60 -0.33
C LEU A 57 -12.38 2.29 0.42
N SER A 58 -12.51 3.59 0.70
CA SER A 58 -11.54 4.31 1.52
C SER A 58 -11.50 3.78 2.95
N ALA A 59 -12.65 3.46 3.55
CA ALA A 59 -12.72 2.86 4.87
C ALA A 59 -12.08 1.46 4.88
N ASN A 60 -12.30 0.63 3.86
CA ASN A 60 -11.61 -0.65 3.69
C ASN A 60 -10.07 -0.48 3.62
N SER A 61 -9.58 0.54 2.89
CA SER A 61 -8.16 0.86 2.87
C SER A 61 -7.63 1.36 4.21
N CYS A 62 -8.43 2.11 4.99
CA CYS A 62 -8.05 2.49 6.36
C CYS A 62 -7.99 1.28 7.30
N VAL A 63 -8.89 0.30 7.16
CA VAL A 63 -8.83 -0.97 7.92
C VAL A 63 -7.57 -1.75 7.54
N ALA A 64 -7.28 -1.92 6.25
CA ALA A 64 -6.04 -2.56 5.79
C ALA A 64 -4.79 -1.79 6.28
N GLY A 65 -4.86 -0.45 6.26
CA GLY A 65 -3.82 0.44 6.78
C GLY A 65 -3.59 0.29 8.29
N LEU A 66 -4.65 0.10 9.08
CA LEU A 66 -4.52 -0.19 10.51
C LEU A 66 -3.82 -1.52 10.76
N ILE A 67 -4.20 -2.57 10.03
CA ILE A 67 -3.53 -3.87 10.12
C ILE A 67 -2.04 -3.72 9.78
N PHE A 68 -1.72 -3.02 8.70
CA PHE A 68 -0.34 -2.73 8.31
C PHE A 68 0.42 -1.95 9.39
N ASN A 69 -0.16 -0.89 9.92
CA ASN A 69 0.45 -0.10 10.99
C ASN A 69 0.66 -0.91 12.28
N CYS A 70 -0.27 -1.79 12.66
CA CYS A 70 -0.11 -2.66 13.82
C CYS A 70 1.03 -3.67 13.64
N VAL A 71 1.15 -4.28 12.46
CA VAL A 71 2.25 -5.19 12.13
C VAL A 71 3.58 -4.43 12.11
N GLN A 72 3.61 -3.23 11.53
CA GLN A 72 4.82 -2.41 11.49
C GLN A 72 5.21 -1.89 12.87
N LEU A 73 4.26 -1.54 13.73
CA LEU A 73 4.54 -1.15 15.11
C LEU A 73 5.18 -2.31 15.87
N SER A 74 4.65 -3.53 15.69
CA SER A 74 5.20 -4.73 16.31
C SER A 74 6.64 -4.99 15.85
N ASN A 75 6.92 -4.80 14.56
CA ASN A 75 8.29 -4.90 14.01
C ASN A 75 9.22 -3.82 14.56
N ALA A 76 8.76 -2.56 14.56
CA ALA A 76 9.54 -1.41 15.00
C ALA A 76 9.89 -1.49 16.48
N LEU A 77 8.97 -1.95 17.34
CA LEU A 77 9.24 -2.14 18.77
C LEU A 77 10.29 -3.24 19.03
N LEU A 78 10.31 -4.29 18.21
CA LEU A 78 11.34 -5.34 18.32
C LEU A 78 12.70 -4.84 17.85
N LEU A 79 12.75 -4.12 16.72
CA LEU A 79 13.97 -3.46 16.24
C LEU A 79 14.54 -2.52 17.29
N PHE A 80 13.71 -1.63 17.81
CA PHE A 80 14.09 -0.67 18.84
C PHE A 80 14.60 -1.35 20.12
N ARG A 81 13.96 -2.46 20.54
CA ARG A 81 14.42 -3.27 21.67
C ARG A 81 15.81 -3.86 21.41
N ASP A 82 16.02 -4.45 20.25
CA ASP A 82 17.30 -5.10 19.92
C ASP A 82 18.44 -4.07 19.80
N ASP A 83 18.12 -2.89 19.26
CA ASP A 83 19.02 -1.74 19.21
C ASP A 83 19.36 -1.19 20.60
N ILE A 84 18.44 -1.18 21.57
CA ILE A 84 18.76 -0.74 22.94
C ILE A 84 19.57 -1.79 23.69
N TYR A 85 19.10 -3.05 23.71
CA TYR A 85 19.58 -4.05 24.66
C TYR A 85 20.77 -4.88 24.17
N LEU A 86 21.27 -4.68 22.94
CA LEU A 86 22.35 -5.51 22.36
C LEU A 86 22.03 -7.01 22.42
N SER A 87 20.74 -7.34 22.45
CA SER A 87 20.28 -8.69 22.71
C SER A 87 20.26 -9.48 21.40
N THR A 88 21.31 -10.24 21.14
CA THR A 88 21.32 -11.32 20.12
C THR A 88 20.49 -12.55 20.54
N SER A 89 19.81 -12.48 21.69
CA SER A 89 19.38 -13.66 22.47
C SER A 89 18.09 -14.34 22.03
N ASN A 90 17.32 -13.81 21.07
CA ASN A 90 16.13 -14.52 20.60
C ASN A 90 16.30 -14.95 19.15
N GLN A 91 16.70 -16.21 18.95
CA GLN A 91 16.28 -16.98 17.77
C GLN A 91 14.75 -16.90 17.70
N ASN A 92 14.25 -15.90 16.99
CA ASN A 92 12.84 -15.54 17.00
C ASN A 92 12.03 -16.70 16.39
N GLN A 93 11.44 -17.55 17.25
CA GLN A 93 10.49 -18.61 16.85
C GLN A 93 9.34 -18.07 16.00
N TYR A 94 9.10 -16.75 16.04
CA TYR A 94 8.07 -16.04 15.29
C TYR A 94 8.59 -15.27 14.06
N CYS A 95 9.86 -15.42 13.68
CA CYS A 95 10.47 -14.77 12.50
C CYS A 95 9.60 -14.99 11.24
N GLU A 96 9.19 -16.24 11.02
CA GLU A 96 8.43 -16.64 9.84
C GLU A 96 7.03 -16.02 9.80
N ILE A 97 6.33 -16.08 10.92
CA ILE A 97 5.00 -15.50 11.09
C ILE A 97 5.08 -13.98 10.92
N ARG A 98 6.10 -13.35 11.48
CA ARG A 98 6.32 -11.90 11.40
C ARG A 98 6.57 -11.45 9.96
N ASN A 99 7.44 -12.15 9.24
CA ASN A 99 7.69 -11.86 7.83
C ASN A 99 6.43 -12.07 6.99
N TYR A 100 5.72 -13.18 7.21
CA TYR A 100 4.45 -13.45 6.54
C TYR A 100 3.42 -12.34 6.79
N LEU A 101 3.20 -11.94 8.05
CA LEU A 101 2.27 -10.87 8.41
C LEU A 101 2.65 -9.53 7.78
N MET A 102 3.95 -9.24 7.64
CA MET A 102 4.42 -8.03 6.96
C MET A 102 4.03 -8.04 5.48
N HIS A 103 4.21 -9.17 4.79
CA HIS A 103 3.80 -9.30 3.39
C HIS A 103 2.29 -9.33 3.20
N VAL A 104 1.54 -10.01 4.09
CA VAL A 104 0.07 -10.03 4.09
C VAL A 104 -0.49 -8.62 4.29
N SER A 105 -0.05 -7.93 5.33
CA SER A 105 -0.55 -6.58 5.62
C SER A 105 -0.18 -5.57 4.52
N GLY A 106 1.03 -5.65 3.96
CA GLY A 106 1.41 -4.86 2.79
C GLY A 106 0.55 -5.17 1.57
N SER A 107 0.31 -6.46 1.28
CA SER A 107 -0.54 -6.88 0.17
C SER A 107 -1.97 -6.37 0.34
N LEU A 108 -2.57 -6.55 1.52
CA LEU A 108 -3.90 -6.02 1.83
C LEU A 108 -3.99 -4.52 1.56
N LEU A 109 -2.98 -3.74 1.97
CA LEU A 109 -2.93 -2.30 1.73
C LEU A 109 -2.83 -1.96 0.23
N TYR A 110 -1.87 -2.53 -0.49
CA TYR A 110 -1.67 -2.20 -1.92
C TYR A 110 -2.83 -2.66 -2.81
N TYR A 111 -3.39 -3.85 -2.57
CA TYR A 111 -4.56 -4.31 -3.32
C TYR A 111 -5.81 -3.49 -2.98
N SER A 112 -5.92 -2.91 -1.78
CA SER A 112 -7.00 -1.98 -1.47
C SER A 112 -6.95 -0.73 -2.38
N TYR A 113 -5.75 -0.22 -2.67
CA TYR A 113 -5.55 0.87 -3.63
C TYR A 113 -5.84 0.47 -5.08
N CYS A 114 -5.60 -0.80 -5.43
CA CYS A 114 -6.00 -1.34 -6.73
C CYS A 114 -7.51 -1.29 -6.90
N ILE A 115 -8.28 -1.76 -5.91
CA ILE A 115 -9.75 -1.71 -5.97
C ILE A 115 -10.24 -0.27 -6.05
N GLN A 116 -9.68 0.65 -5.27
CA GLN A 116 -10.03 2.06 -5.39
C GLN A 116 -9.80 2.59 -6.81
N SER A 117 -8.70 2.22 -7.44
CA SER A 117 -8.34 2.66 -8.80
C SER A 117 -9.27 2.04 -9.85
N ILE A 118 -9.59 0.76 -9.72
CA ILE A 118 -10.54 0.04 -10.58
C ILE A 118 -11.94 0.63 -10.42
N SER A 119 -12.39 0.90 -9.19
CA SER A 119 -13.69 1.53 -8.93
C SER A 119 -13.78 2.91 -9.59
N ARG A 120 -12.75 3.75 -9.43
CA ARG A 120 -12.68 5.05 -10.12
C ARG A 120 -12.73 4.90 -11.64
N LEU A 121 -12.05 3.90 -12.20
CA LEU A 121 -12.10 3.59 -13.63
C LEU A 121 -13.53 3.21 -14.06
N CYS A 122 -14.22 2.37 -13.28
CA CYS A 122 -15.62 1.99 -13.51
C CYS A 122 -16.55 3.21 -13.51
N PHE A 123 -16.42 4.10 -12.52
CA PHE A 123 -17.24 5.31 -12.43
C PHE A 123 -16.98 6.30 -13.57
N VAL A 124 -15.72 6.51 -13.97
CA VAL A 124 -15.37 7.53 -14.98
C VAL A 124 -15.58 7.02 -16.40
N VAL A 125 -15.07 5.83 -16.73
CA VAL A 125 -15.04 5.32 -18.10
C VAL A 125 -16.29 4.49 -18.41
N PHE A 126 -16.72 3.67 -17.45
CA PHE A 126 -17.83 2.73 -17.64
C PHE A 126 -19.14 3.22 -16.99
N TYR A 127 -19.33 4.53 -16.88
CA TYR A 127 -20.51 5.15 -16.25
C TYR A 127 -21.85 4.67 -16.81
N LYS A 128 -21.88 4.18 -18.06
CA LYS A 128 -23.08 3.63 -18.71
C LYS A 128 -23.48 2.24 -18.21
N HIS A 129 -22.56 1.50 -17.60
CA HIS A 129 -22.79 0.13 -17.12
C HIS A 129 -23.17 0.15 -15.63
N SER A 130 -24.44 0.43 -15.33
CA SER A 130 -24.96 0.54 -13.97
C SER A 130 -24.66 -0.67 -13.08
N PHE A 131 -24.56 -1.87 -13.66
CA PHE A 131 -24.18 -3.09 -12.95
C PHE A 131 -22.81 -3.00 -12.27
N LEU A 132 -21.79 -2.43 -12.95
CA LEU A 132 -20.43 -2.29 -12.42
C LEU A 132 -20.33 -1.26 -11.30
N LEU A 133 -21.31 -0.36 -11.19
CA LEU A 133 -21.37 0.69 -10.18
C LEU A 133 -22.12 0.25 -8.91
N SER A 134 -22.71 -0.95 -8.91
CA SER A 134 -23.48 -1.46 -7.78
C SER A 134 -22.60 -1.74 -6.55
N TYR A 135 -23.16 -1.53 -5.35
CA TYR A 135 -22.52 -1.86 -4.08
C TYR A 135 -22.12 -3.34 -3.99
N HIS A 136 -22.94 -4.25 -4.55
CA HIS A 136 -22.67 -5.69 -4.52
C HIS A 136 -21.34 -6.05 -5.19
N ILE A 137 -21.05 -5.45 -6.35
CA ILE A 137 -19.79 -5.69 -7.06
C ILE A 137 -18.61 -5.22 -6.24
N HIS A 138 -18.73 -4.08 -5.56
CA HIS A 138 -17.66 -3.54 -4.73
C HIS A 138 -17.41 -4.40 -3.48
N PHE A 139 -18.44 -4.98 -2.87
CA PHE A 139 -18.27 -5.97 -1.81
C PHE A 139 -17.57 -7.24 -2.30
N ILE A 140 -17.91 -7.74 -3.49
CA ILE A 140 -17.22 -8.88 -4.11
C ILE A 140 -15.74 -8.55 -4.35
N LEU A 141 -15.44 -7.35 -4.88
CA LEU A 141 -14.07 -6.90 -5.08
C LEU A 141 -13.30 -6.86 -3.75
N ILE A 142 -13.88 -6.30 -2.69
CA ILE A 142 -13.26 -6.31 -1.35
C ILE A 142 -12.96 -7.75 -0.93
N ALA A 143 -13.94 -8.66 -0.99
CA ALA A 143 -13.74 -10.06 -0.63
C ALA A 143 -12.60 -10.73 -1.43
N ILE A 144 -12.52 -10.47 -2.73
CA ILE A 144 -11.42 -10.94 -3.59
C ILE A 144 -10.07 -10.37 -3.13
N GLN A 145 -9.98 -9.07 -2.82
CA GLN A 145 -8.75 -8.45 -2.34
C GLN A 145 -8.28 -9.01 -1.01
N TRP A 146 -9.18 -9.25 -0.06
CA TRP A 146 -8.81 -9.90 1.20
C TRP A 146 -8.30 -11.32 0.95
N THR A 147 -9.00 -12.08 0.10
CA THR A 147 -8.57 -13.43 -0.29
C THR A 147 -7.19 -13.44 -0.93
N LEU A 148 -6.95 -12.57 -1.92
CA LEU A 148 -5.65 -12.43 -2.58
C LEU A 148 -4.56 -11.93 -1.63
N GLY A 149 -4.89 -11.00 -0.73
CA GLY A 149 -3.97 -10.44 0.25
C GLY A 149 -3.43 -11.47 1.24
N PHE A 150 -4.23 -12.47 1.60
CA PHE A 150 -3.78 -13.61 2.42
C PHE A 150 -3.14 -14.72 1.58
N LEU A 151 -3.69 -15.01 0.41
CA LEU A 151 -3.27 -16.16 -0.39
C LEU A 151 -1.94 -15.95 -1.10
N LEU A 152 -1.69 -14.77 -1.67
CA LEU A 152 -0.45 -14.53 -2.44
C LEU A 152 0.81 -14.68 -1.57
N PRO A 153 0.87 -14.14 -0.33
CA PRO A 153 2.05 -14.30 0.52
C PRO A 153 2.23 -15.70 1.10
N ILE A 154 1.34 -16.66 0.86
CA ILE A 154 1.43 -18.01 1.46
C ILE A 154 2.68 -18.76 1.01
N SER A 155 3.19 -18.47 -0.20
CA SER A 155 4.44 -19.04 -0.71
C SER A 155 5.64 -18.70 0.18
N ILE A 156 5.56 -17.58 0.90
CA ILE A 156 6.60 -17.14 1.84
C ILE A 156 6.68 -18.09 3.04
N LEU A 157 5.58 -18.74 3.45
CA LEU A 157 5.56 -19.72 4.54
C LEU A 157 6.13 -21.09 4.14
N THR A 158 5.98 -21.49 2.88
CA THR A 158 6.48 -22.80 2.38
C THR A 158 7.97 -22.82 2.05
N SER A 159 8.63 -21.66 2.15
CA SER A 159 10.02 -21.45 1.80
C SER A 159 10.98 -21.94 2.90
N SER A 160 11.66 -23.08 2.69
CA SER A 160 12.58 -23.69 3.68
C SER A 160 13.93 -22.96 3.90
N HIS A 161 14.21 -21.88 3.16
CA HIS A 161 15.49 -21.17 3.17
C HIS A 161 15.38 -19.76 3.78
N ARG A 162 14.90 -19.69 5.03
CA ARG A 162 14.84 -18.44 5.81
C ARG A 162 16.01 -18.40 6.79
N GLN A 163 16.70 -17.28 6.86
CA GLN A 163 17.76 -17.06 7.85
C GLN A 163 17.45 -15.80 8.64
N TYR A 164 17.43 -15.93 9.97
CA TYR A 164 17.42 -14.79 10.85
C TYR A 164 18.78 -14.10 10.77
N GLN A 165 18.81 -12.84 10.34
CA GLN A 165 20.06 -12.10 10.30
C GLN A 165 20.25 -11.40 11.64
N THR A 166 21.15 -11.95 12.46
CA THR A 166 21.43 -11.48 13.82
C THR A 166 21.98 -10.05 13.87
N GLU A 167 22.57 -9.55 12.78
CA GLU A 167 23.14 -8.20 12.75
C GLU A 167 22.12 -7.08 12.52
N THR A 168 21.01 -7.39 11.86
CA THR A 168 19.94 -6.42 11.57
C THR A 168 18.67 -6.68 12.36
N SER A 169 18.65 -7.74 13.17
CA SER A 169 17.46 -8.24 13.90
C SER A 169 16.22 -8.43 13.02
N GLN A 170 16.44 -8.58 11.72
CA GLN A 170 15.40 -8.70 10.71
C GLN A 170 15.30 -10.13 10.20
N CYS A 171 14.06 -10.52 9.92
CA CYS A 171 13.75 -11.80 9.30
C CYS A 171 13.75 -11.59 7.79
N PHE A 172 14.78 -12.05 7.09
CA PHE A 172 14.83 -11.97 5.63
C PHE A 172 14.84 -13.36 5.00
N ILE A 173 14.28 -13.43 3.79
CA ILE A 173 14.47 -14.57 2.91
C ILE A 173 15.91 -14.50 2.43
N THR A 174 16.67 -15.59 2.57
CA THR A 174 18.06 -15.62 2.13
C THR A 174 18.14 -15.35 0.63
N ILE A 175 19.10 -14.51 0.22
CA ILE A 175 19.34 -14.12 -1.19
C ILE A 175 19.55 -15.32 -2.12
N LYS A 176 19.90 -16.49 -1.56
CA LYS A 176 20.03 -17.77 -2.26
C LYS A 176 18.75 -18.19 -2.99
N ASN A 177 17.56 -17.77 -2.54
CA ASN A 177 16.30 -18.06 -3.22
C ASN A 177 15.72 -16.83 -3.94
N VAL A 178 16.43 -16.39 -4.99
CA VAL A 178 16.05 -15.23 -5.81
C VAL A 178 14.62 -15.36 -6.36
N SER A 179 14.17 -16.57 -6.70
CA SER A 179 12.82 -16.81 -7.25
C SER A 179 11.73 -16.38 -6.27
N GLN A 180 11.86 -16.71 -4.99
CA GLN A 180 10.87 -16.34 -3.97
C GLN A 180 10.88 -14.85 -3.64
N ILE A 181 12.08 -14.24 -3.62
CA ILE A 181 12.23 -12.79 -3.45
C ILE A 181 11.56 -12.06 -4.61
N LEU A 182 11.82 -12.49 -5.85
CA LEU A 182 11.18 -11.93 -7.05
C LEU A 182 9.67 -12.14 -7.02
N TYR A 183 9.19 -13.34 -6.66
CA TYR A 183 7.77 -13.60 -6.52
C TYR A 183 7.12 -12.63 -5.53
N GLY A 184 7.66 -12.50 -4.32
CA GLY A 184 7.13 -11.58 -3.30
C GLY A 184 7.17 -10.13 -3.74
N MET A 185 8.26 -9.69 -4.37
CA MET A 185 8.38 -8.33 -4.91
C MET A 185 7.34 -8.06 -6.01
N ILE A 186 7.15 -9.01 -6.93
CA ILE A 186 6.19 -8.89 -8.02
C ILE A 186 4.77 -8.91 -7.47
N SER A 187 4.42 -9.90 -6.65
CA SER A 187 3.05 -10.11 -6.17
C SER A 187 2.58 -9.02 -5.20
N THR A 188 3.47 -8.51 -4.34
CA THR A 188 3.10 -7.53 -3.31
C THR A 188 3.24 -6.09 -3.78
N PHE A 189 4.17 -5.78 -4.69
CA PHE A 189 4.46 -4.39 -5.09
C PHE A 189 4.26 -4.13 -6.59
N LEU A 190 4.96 -4.85 -7.48
CA LEU A 190 4.95 -4.50 -8.91
C LEU A 190 3.59 -4.73 -9.55
N LEU A 191 2.92 -5.84 -9.24
CA LEU A 191 1.59 -6.14 -9.75
C LEU A 191 0.55 -5.07 -9.34
N PRO A 192 0.40 -4.70 -8.05
CA PRO A 192 -0.56 -3.66 -7.69
C PRO A 192 -0.20 -2.29 -8.30
N ILE A 193 1.09 -1.91 -8.33
CA ILE A 193 1.52 -0.64 -8.93
C ILE A 193 1.18 -0.59 -10.43
N THR A 194 1.40 -1.67 -11.17
CA THR A 194 1.08 -1.73 -12.60
C THR A 194 -0.43 -1.64 -12.84
N ILE A 195 -1.26 -2.35 -12.05
CA ILE A 195 -2.73 -2.25 -12.13
C ILE A 195 -3.18 -0.81 -11.91
N ILE A 196 -2.69 -0.16 -10.85
CA ILE A 196 -3.01 1.23 -10.52
C ILE A 196 -2.61 2.16 -11.68
N SER A 197 -1.40 1.99 -12.22
CA SER A 197 -0.85 2.80 -13.31
C SER A 197 -1.67 2.68 -14.61
N ILE A 198 -2.09 1.46 -14.95
CA ILE A 198 -2.96 1.20 -16.10
C ILE A 198 -4.31 1.88 -15.89
N CYS A 199 -4.94 1.72 -14.73
CA CYS A 199 -6.23 2.35 -14.42
C CYS A 199 -6.18 3.87 -14.58
N TYR A 200 -5.19 4.54 -13.97
CA TYR A 200 -5.07 6.00 -14.06
C TYR A 200 -4.72 6.48 -15.47
N THR A 201 -3.90 5.74 -16.21
CA THR A 201 -3.62 6.06 -17.62
C THR A 201 -4.91 6.05 -18.45
N HIS A 202 -5.75 5.04 -18.29
CA HIS A 202 -7.04 4.97 -18.98
C HIS A 202 -7.99 6.11 -18.57
N ILE A 203 -8.09 6.42 -17.28
CA ILE A 203 -8.91 7.52 -16.77
C ILE A 203 -8.46 8.85 -17.40
N ILE A 204 -7.16 9.15 -17.37
CA ILE A 204 -6.60 10.40 -17.90
C ILE A 204 -6.84 10.50 -19.41
N CYS A 205 -6.60 9.43 -20.15
CA CYS A 205 -6.85 9.39 -21.59
C CYS A 205 -8.33 9.63 -21.92
N PHE A 206 -9.24 9.00 -21.18
CA PHE A 206 -10.68 9.17 -21.37
C PHE A 206 -11.13 10.62 -21.06
N VAL A 207 -10.72 11.17 -19.92
CA VAL A 207 -11.07 12.54 -19.52
C VAL A 207 -10.53 13.56 -20.54
N ARG A 208 -9.28 13.39 -21.00
CA ARG A 208 -8.70 14.25 -22.05
C ARG A 208 -9.50 14.16 -23.36
N ALA A 209 -9.91 12.97 -23.76
CA ALA A 209 -10.74 12.80 -24.95
C ALA A 209 -12.13 13.45 -24.80
N ALA A 210 -12.76 13.30 -23.63
CA ALA A 210 -14.07 13.91 -23.33
C ALA A 210 -13.99 15.44 -23.35
N VAL A 211 -12.98 16.04 -22.70
CA VAL A 211 -12.76 17.49 -22.71
C VAL A 211 -12.52 18.02 -24.12
N ARG A 212 -11.74 17.31 -24.95
CA ARG A 212 -11.53 17.68 -26.36
C ARG A 212 -12.82 17.65 -27.16
N ARG A 213 -13.70 16.66 -26.95
CA ARG A 213 -15.02 16.59 -27.60
C ARG A 213 -15.93 17.74 -27.16
N ALA A 214 -16.01 18.01 -25.86
CA ALA A 214 -16.82 19.12 -25.34
C ALA A 214 -16.39 20.48 -25.90
N LYS A 215 -15.07 20.74 -26.00
CA LYS A 215 -14.54 21.97 -26.62
C LYS A 215 -14.95 22.09 -28.10
N LYS A 216 -14.89 21.01 -28.88
CA LYS A 216 -15.32 21.00 -30.28
C LYS A 216 -16.83 21.26 -30.40
N THR A 217 -17.64 20.62 -29.57
CA THR A 217 -19.10 20.81 -29.55
C THR A 217 -19.49 22.24 -29.17
N ASN A 218 -18.79 22.88 -28.24
CA ASN A 218 -19.07 24.27 -27.83
C ASN A 218 -18.54 25.31 -28.84
N ALA A 219 -17.51 24.98 -29.63
CA ALA A 219 -17.01 25.85 -30.70
C ALA A 219 -17.99 25.94 -31.90
N LEU A 220 -18.77 24.89 -32.16
CA LEU A 220 -19.75 24.84 -33.25
C LEU A 220 -20.90 25.87 -33.13
N PRO A 221 -21.61 26.01 -32.00
CA PRO A 221 -22.65 27.04 -31.84
C PRO A 221 -22.07 28.46 -31.83
N ALA A 222 -20.88 28.69 -31.25
CA ALA A 222 -20.22 30.00 -31.30
C ALA A 222 -19.90 30.44 -32.74
N ARG A 223 -19.45 29.51 -33.60
CA ARG A 223 -19.20 29.79 -35.02
C ARG A 223 -20.49 30.03 -35.80
N ARG A 224 -21.58 29.34 -35.46
CA ARG A 224 -22.91 29.51 -36.08
C ARG A 224 -23.56 30.84 -35.71
N PHE A 225 -23.32 31.34 -34.49
CA PHE A 225 -23.77 32.68 -34.06
C PHE A 225 -23.01 33.80 -34.78
N ASN A 226 -21.70 33.67 -34.97
CA ASN A 226 -20.92 34.68 -35.70
C ASN A 226 -21.29 34.73 -37.19
N LEU A 227 -21.49 33.58 -37.84
CA LEU A 227 -21.91 33.54 -39.26
C LEU A 227 -23.29 34.17 -39.52
N LYS A 228 -24.21 34.13 -38.53
CA LYS A 228 -25.50 34.84 -38.63
C LYS A 228 -25.37 36.36 -38.45
N ARG A 229 -24.31 36.83 -37.78
CA ARG A 229 -24.07 38.25 -37.53
C ARG A 229 -23.45 38.96 -38.73
N ASP A 230 -22.69 38.22 -39.54
CA ASP A 230 -22.02 38.74 -40.74
C ASP A 230 -22.94 38.79 -41.99
N GLN A 231 -24.19 38.34 -41.88
CA GLN A 231 -25.17 38.28 -42.98
C GLN A 231 -26.34 39.28 -42.84
N GLY A 232 -26.31 40.16 -41.84
CA GLY A 232 -27.29 41.23 -41.64
C GLY A 232 -26.60 42.58 -41.55
#